data_AF-A0A1F4Z3L9-F1
#
_entry.id   AF-A0A1F4Z3L9-F1
#
_cell.length_a   1.000
_cell.length_b   1.000
_cell.length_c   1.000
_cell.angle_alpha   90.00
_cell.angle_beta   90.00
_cell.angle_gamma   90.00
#
_symmetry.space_group_name_H-M   'P 1'
#
loop_
_entity.id
_entity.type
_entity.pdbx_description
1 polymer ?
#
loop_
_entity_poly.entity_id
_entity_poly.type
_entity_poly.pdbx_seq_one_letter_code
_entity_poly.pdbx_strand_id
1 'polypeptide(L)'
;MTLDILTLFPEMFAGPFEYSIVKRASENGLVKINLHDLRQWATDKYKSVDDRPYGGGAGMVMRVDIIDAAVAALKSQFSKVVLMDAGGERYTQKKAEELARVEQLIIICGHYEGVDHRVHEHIAEEVISVGDYVLSGGEIPAMIIADSVIRLLPEVLGNPKSLEEESFHESLMLNDQCSIRTEYPQYTRPEEYKGWRVPEVLLSGNHKQIQEWRKSK
;
A
#
# COMPACT_ATOMS: atom_id res chain seq x y z
N MET A 1 -8.64 9.06 8.59
CA MET A 1 -7.93 7.77 8.80
C MET A 1 -6.63 8.04 9.56
N THR A 2 -6.24 7.13 10.46
CA THR A 2 -4.90 7.08 11.06
C THR A 2 -4.13 5.88 10.49
N LEU A 3 -2.89 6.09 10.07
CA LEU A 3 -1.99 5.06 9.57
C LEU A 3 -0.80 4.96 10.52
N ASP A 4 -0.71 3.86 11.27
CA ASP A 4 0.41 3.56 12.14
C ASP A 4 1.28 2.50 11.49
N ILE A 5 2.56 2.79 11.27
CA ILE A 5 3.50 1.84 10.65
C ILE A 5 4.56 1.47 11.69
N LEU A 6 4.59 0.18 12.03
CA LEU A 6 5.57 -0.42 12.93
C LEU A 6 6.75 -0.94 12.10
N THR A 7 7.92 -0.34 12.29
CA THR A 7 9.12 -0.62 11.47
C THR A 7 10.39 -0.49 12.31
N LEU A 8 11.51 -0.98 11.80
CA LEU A 8 12.84 -0.72 12.34
C LEU A 8 13.52 0.48 11.67
N PHE A 9 12.96 1.02 10.58
CA PHE A 9 13.56 2.12 9.83
C PHE A 9 12.52 3.19 9.46
N PRO A 10 12.03 3.97 10.44
CA PRO A 10 11.13 5.09 10.16
C PRO A 10 11.67 6.04 9.08
N GLU A 11 12.98 6.24 9.02
CA GLU A 11 13.63 7.13 8.07
C GLU A 11 13.49 6.67 6.61
N MET A 12 13.21 5.38 6.35
CA MET A 12 12.95 4.90 4.98
C MET A 12 11.68 5.49 4.36
N PHE A 13 10.75 5.95 5.19
CA PHE A 13 9.50 6.57 4.74
C PHE A 13 9.66 8.06 4.43
N ALA A 14 10.81 8.66 4.82
CA ALA A 14 11.18 9.99 4.35
C ALA A 14 11.35 9.99 2.83
N GLY A 15 10.87 11.03 2.16
CA GLY A 15 10.69 11.01 0.72
C GLY A 15 9.26 10.64 0.32
N PRO A 16 8.89 9.35 0.13
CA PRO A 16 7.56 8.98 -0.35
C PRO A 16 6.40 9.66 0.39
N PHE A 17 6.55 9.91 1.69
CA PHE A 17 5.52 10.57 2.50
C PHE A 17 5.65 12.09 2.60
N GLU A 18 6.78 12.65 2.16
CA GLU A 18 7.09 14.09 2.21
C GLU A 18 6.87 14.80 0.87
N TYR A 19 6.46 14.07 -0.17
CA TYR A 19 6.19 14.59 -1.50
C TYR A 19 4.79 14.21 -2.02
N SER A 20 4.35 14.93 -3.07
CA SER A 20 3.18 14.60 -3.87
C SER A 20 1.87 14.46 -3.05
N ILE A 21 1.02 13.52 -3.45
CA ILE A 21 -0.34 13.29 -2.94
C ILE A 21 -0.32 12.93 -1.45
N VAL A 22 0.61 12.07 -1.01
CA VAL A 22 0.70 11.64 0.39
C VAL A 22 0.99 12.84 1.30
N LYS A 23 1.96 13.68 0.93
CA LYS A 23 2.26 14.92 1.67
C LYS A 23 1.04 15.82 1.76
N ARG A 24 0.39 16.10 0.63
CA ARG A 24 -0.80 16.97 0.58
C ARG A 24 -1.93 16.42 1.43
N ALA A 25 -2.18 15.11 1.39
CA ALA A 25 -3.20 14.47 2.20
C ALA A 25 -2.93 14.61 3.70
N SER A 26 -1.66 14.46 4.10
CA SER A 26 -1.22 14.65 5.48
C SER A 26 -1.33 16.12 5.93
N GLU A 27 -0.82 17.06 5.14
CA GLU A 27 -0.85 18.51 5.45
C GLU A 27 -2.28 19.06 5.52
N ASN A 28 -3.20 18.52 4.72
CA ASN A 28 -4.62 18.86 4.76
C ASN A 28 -5.41 18.13 5.86
N GLY A 29 -4.76 17.29 6.66
CA GLY A 29 -5.39 16.56 7.77
C GLY A 29 -6.34 15.43 7.34
N LEU A 30 -6.27 14.99 6.08
CA LEU A 30 -7.10 13.88 5.55
C LEU A 30 -6.63 12.51 6.06
N VAL A 31 -5.33 12.40 6.32
CA VAL A 31 -4.69 11.22 6.93
C VAL A 31 -3.69 11.65 7.98
N LYS A 32 -3.64 10.94 9.11
CA LYS A 32 -2.56 11.05 10.10
C LYS A 32 -1.64 9.85 9.95
N ILE A 33 -0.37 10.08 9.61
CA ILE A 33 0.63 9.01 9.45
C ILE A 33 1.59 9.06 10.63
N ASN A 34 1.72 7.96 11.35
CA ASN A 34 2.66 7.79 12.46
C ASN A 34 3.64 6.67 12.12
N LEU A 35 4.93 6.96 12.22
CA LEU A 35 6.00 6.01 12.03
C LEU A 35 6.57 5.64 13.40
N HIS A 36 6.55 4.36 13.73
CA HIS A 36 6.92 3.85 15.04
C HIS A 36 8.15 2.95 14.92
N ASP A 37 9.24 3.34 15.56
CA ASP A 37 10.41 2.47 15.70
C ASP A 37 10.10 1.38 16.74
N LEU A 38 10.00 0.12 16.30
CA LEU A 38 9.74 -1.04 17.16
C LEU A 38 10.74 -1.18 18.31
N ARG A 39 11.96 -0.62 18.16
CA ARG A 39 12.97 -0.59 19.23
C ARG A 39 12.53 0.19 20.46
N GLN A 40 11.46 0.99 20.39
CA GLN A 40 10.89 1.70 21.54
C GLN A 40 10.22 0.77 22.55
N TRP A 41 9.77 -0.41 22.11
CA TRP A 41 9.14 -1.42 22.98
C TRP A 41 10.12 -2.51 23.44
N ALA A 42 11.39 -2.41 23.06
CA ALA A 42 12.41 -3.33 23.51
C ALA A 42 12.58 -3.30 25.04
N THR A 43 12.73 -4.48 25.63
CA THR A 43 12.75 -4.67 27.09
C THR A 43 14.16 -4.63 27.70
N ASP A 44 15.20 -4.58 26.87
CA ASP A 44 16.59 -4.50 27.28
C ASP A 44 17.26 -3.18 26.89
N LYS A 45 18.43 -2.93 27.50
CA LYS A 45 19.23 -1.72 27.29
C LYS A 45 19.85 -1.61 25.89
N TYR A 46 19.92 -2.71 25.14
CA TYR A 46 20.48 -2.76 23.78
C TYR A 46 19.41 -2.54 22.71
N LYS A 47 18.15 -2.42 23.12
CA LYS A 47 16.99 -2.30 22.26
C LYS A 47 16.83 -3.48 21.28
N SER A 48 17.07 -4.70 21.75
CA SER A 48 16.93 -5.88 20.90
C SER A 48 15.47 -6.15 20.55
N VAL A 49 15.22 -6.39 19.27
CA VAL A 49 13.89 -6.62 18.69
C VAL A 49 13.76 -8.00 18.04
N ASP A 50 14.88 -8.71 17.91
CA ASP A 50 15.06 -9.97 17.23
C ASP A 50 15.87 -10.93 18.11
N ASP A 51 15.76 -12.23 17.83
CA ASP A 51 16.58 -13.27 18.43
C ASP A 51 16.73 -14.45 17.46
N ARG A 52 17.58 -15.42 17.82
CA ARG A 52 17.79 -16.65 17.05
C ARG A 52 16.52 -17.50 17.01
N PRO A 53 16.19 -18.12 15.86
CA PRO A 53 15.04 -19.01 15.77
C PRO A 53 15.21 -20.26 16.65
N TYR A 54 14.14 -20.67 17.32
CA TYR A 54 14.05 -22.00 17.91
C TYR A 54 14.17 -23.06 16.81
N GLY A 55 14.85 -24.18 17.11
CA GLY A 55 15.14 -25.22 16.12
C GLY A 55 16.42 -24.98 15.30
N GLY A 56 17.07 -23.82 15.46
CA GLY A 56 18.25 -23.44 14.68
C GLY A 56 17.88 -22.90 13.30
N GLY A 57 18.89 -22.57 12.49
CA GLY A 57 18.71 -21.90 11.21
C GLY A 57 19.67 -20.72 11.05
N ALA A 58 19.68 -20.12 9.86
CA ALA A 58 20.37 -18.87 9.61
C ALA A 58 19.49 -17.68 10.02
N GLY A 59 20.10 -16.52 10.21
CA GLY A 59 19.40 -15.26 10.44
C GLY A 59 18.78 -15.11 11.84
N MET A 60 17.91 -14.11 11.95
CA MET A 60 17.23 -13.71 13.18
C MET A 60 15.73 -13.58 12.90
N VAL A 61 14.92 -13.71 13.94
CA VAL A 61 13.45 -13.61 13.87
C VAL A 61 12.99 -12.53 14.84
N MET A 62 12.12 -11.63 14.37
CA MET A 62 11.58 -10.57 15.22
C MET A 62 10.71 -11.17 16.34
N ARG A 63 10.91 -10.68 17.55
CA ARG A 63 10.28 -11.23 18.74
C ARG A 63 8.82 -10.82 18.86
N VAL A 64 7.97 -11.79 19.20
CA VAL A 64 6.52 -11.58 19.38
C VAL A 64 6.20 -10.58 20.49
N ASP A 65 6.95 -10.58 21.60
CA ASP A 65 6.65 -9.72 22.76
C ASP A 65 6.83 -8.23 22.46
N ILE A 66 7.77 -7.89 21.58
CA ILE A 66 8.01 -6.51 21.13
C ILE A 66 6.89 -6.04 20.21
N ILE A 67 6.50 -6.88 19.24
CA ILE A 67 5.43 -6.56 18.29
C ILE A 67 4.09 -6.47 19.03
N ASP A 68 3.80 -7.41 19.93
CA ASP A 68 2.59 -7.40 20.76
C ASP A 68 2.49 -6.14 21.61
N ALA A 69 3.57 -5.76 22.30
CA ALA A 69 3.60 -4.54 23.10
C ALA A 69 3.35 -3.27 22.26
N ALA A 70 3.91 -3.22 21.04
CA ALA A 70 3.70 -2.10 20.12
C ALA A 70 2.26 -2.03 19.62
N VAL A 71 1.71 -3.16 19.16
CA VAL A 71 0.32 -3.23 18.70
C VAL A 71 -0.63 -2.92 19.85
N ALA A 72 -0.44 -3.50 21.03
CA ALA A 72 -1.29 -3.28 22.20
C ALA A 72 -1.29 -1.81 22.66
N ALA A 73 -0.18 -1.09 22.52
CA ALA A 73 -0.09 0.32 22.88
C ALA A 73 -0.86 1.25 21.92
N LEU A 74 -1.03 0.84 20.66
CA LEU A 74 -1.62 1.67 19.60
C LEU A 74 -3.05 1.26 19.23
N LYS A 75 -3.38 -0.01 19.42
CA LYS A 75 -4.64 -0.62 18.97
C LYS A 75 -5.82 -0.05 19.75
N SER A 76 -6.87 0.24 18.99
CA SER A 76 -8.21 0.58 19.45
C SER A 76 -9.23 -0.42 18.89
N GLN A 77 -10.50 -0.30 19.28
CA GLN A 77 -11.58 -1.14 18.74
C GLN A 77 -11.85 -0.92 17.24
N PHE A 78 -11.30 0.14 16.64
CA PHE A 78 -11.48 0.50 15.23
C PHE A 78 -10.21 0.29 14.41
N SER A 79 -9.19 -0.34 15.00
CA SER A 79 -7.95 -0.66 14.29
C SER A 79 -8.10 -1.92 13.46
N LYS A 80 -7.40 -1.93 12.32
CA LYS A 80 -7.10 -3.13 11.54
C LYS A 80 -5.59 -3.36 11.60
N VAL A 81 -5.16 -4.53 12.07
CA VAL A 81 -3.72 -4.89 12.14
C VAL A 81 -3.34 -5.78 10.97
N VAL A 82 -2.38 -5.34 10.17
CA VAL A 82 -1.92 -6.05 8.97
C VAL A 82 -0.42 -6.33 9.06
N LEU A 83 -0.01 -7.57 8.77
CA LEU A 83 1.39 -7.95 8.65
C LEU A 83 1.81 -8.02 7.17
N MET A 84 2.93 -7.38 6.83
CA MET A 84 3.57 -7.55 5.52
C MET A 84 4.41 -8.82 5.51
N ASP A 85 4.03 -9.78 4.67
CA ASP A 85 4.73 -11.06 4.52
C ASP A 85 4.48 -11.62 3.10
N ALA A 86 5.53 -12.16 2.48
CA ALA A 86 5.43 -12.74 1.14
C ALA A 86 4.46 -13.95 1.10
N GLY A 87 4.25 -14.64 2.22
CA GLY A 87 3.28 -15.73 2.37
C GLY A 87 1.83 -15.29 2.58
N GLY A 88 1.55 -13.98 2.59
CA GLY A 88 0.21 -13.43 2.79
C GLY A 88 -0.71 -13.49 1.58
N GLU A 89 -1.95 -13.03 1.76
CA GLU A 89 -2.91 -12.82 0.67
C GLU A 89 -2.38 -11.75 -0.29
N ARG A 90 -2.50 -11.99 -1.61
CA ARG A 90 -2.02 -11.06 -2.62
C ARG A 90 -2.81 -9.75 -2.60
N TYR A 91 -2.10 -8.64 -2.46
CA TYR A 91 -2.67 -7.30 -2.47
C TYR A 91 -3.30 -6.95 -3.82
N THR A 92 -4.47 -6.34 -3.78
CA THR A 92 -5.26 -5.93 -4.96
C THR A 92 -5.89 -4.57 -4.73
N GLN A 93 -6.39 -3.95 -5.80
CA GLN A 93 -7.14 -2.68 -5.69
C GLN A 93 -8.37 -2.81 -4.79
N LYS A 94 -9.09 -3.94 -4.86
CA LYS A 94 -10.21 -4.24 -3.95
C LYS A 94 -9.76 -4.23 -2.48
N LYS A 95 -8.61 -4.82 -2.17
CA LYS A 95 -8.05 -4.78 -0.82
C LYS A 95 -7.70 -3.34 -0.40
N ALA A 96 -7.20 -2.51 -1.31
CA ALA A 96 -6.99 -1.08 -1.05
C ALA A 96 -8.28 -0.36 -0.65
N GLU A 97 -9.38 -0.62 -1.35
CA GLU A 97 -10.70 -0.03 -1.06
C GLU A 97 -11.27 -0.51 0.28
N GLU A 98 -11.07 -1.79 0.62
CA GLU A 98 -11.43 -2.35 1.94
C GLU A 98 -10.66 -1.64 3.05
N LEU A 99 -9.34 -1.53 2.90
CA LEU A 99 -8.48 -0.89 3.88
C LEU A 99 -8.77 0.63 3.99
N ALA A 100 -9.08 1.33 2.90
CA ALA A 100 -9.39 2.76 2.92
C ALA A 100 -10.61 3.14 3.77
N ARG A 101 -11.47 2.16 4.11
CA ARG A 101 -12.66 2.36 4.95
C ARG A 101 -12.38 2.22 6.45
N VAL A 102 -11.21 1.73 6.85
CA VAL A 102 -10.89 1.58 8.28
C VAL A 102 -10.51 2.91 8.90
N GLU A 103 -10.88 3.12 10.17
CA GLU A 103 -10.54 4.36 10.86
C GLU A 103 -9.05 4.43 11.20
N GLN A 104 -8.48 3.29 11.60
CA GLN A 104 -7.06 3.14 11.92
C GLN A 104 -6.49 1.87 11.27
N LEU A 105 -5.41 2.02 10.51
CA LEU A 105 -4.66 0.92 9.92
C LEU A 105 -3.30 0.83 10.59
N ILE A 106 -2.99 -0.31 11.19
CA ILE A 106 -1.69 -0.62 11.79
C ILE A 106 -0.97 -1.61 10.87
N ILE A 107 0.16 -1.21 10.30
CA ILE A 107 0.96 -2.05 9.40
C ILE A 107 2.24 -2.48 10.12
N ILE A 108 2.48 -3.79 10.20
CA ILE A 108 3.70 -4.40 10.73
C ILE A 108 4.65 -4.69 9.56
N CYS A 109 5.81 -4.04 9.56
CA CYS A 109 6.89 -4.34 8.63
C CYS A 109 7.76 -5.46 9.20
N GLY A 110 7.69 -6.65 8.60
CA GLY A 110 8.62 -7.74 8.90
C GLY A 110 10.04 -7.42 8.41
N HIS A 111 11.05 -7.94 9.10
CA HIS A 111 12.45 -7.86 8.70
C HIS A 111 13.20 -9.15 9.07
N TYR A 112 14.51 -9.22 8.77
CA TYR A 112 15.34 -10.41 8.95
C TYR A 112 14.74 -11.63 8.21
N GLU A 113 14.67 -12.81 8.85
CA GLU A 113 14.00 -13.99 8.29
C GLU A 113 12.47 -13.95 8.46
N GLY A 114 11.95 -12.91 9.13
CA GLY A 114 10.54 -12.70 9.38
C GLY A 114 10.24 -12.41 10.86
N VAL A 115 8.97 -12.55 11.20
CA VAL A 115 8.45 -12.38 12.56
C VAL A 115 8.12 -13.74 13.17
N ASP A 116 8.14 -13.84 14.50
CA ASP A 116 7.64 -15.02 15.20
C ASP A 116 6.21 -15.37 14.73
N HIS A 117 5.96 -16.63 14.38
CA HIS A 117 4.73 -17.03 13.71
C HIS A 117 3.46 -16.80 14.55
N ARG A 118 3.59 -16.66 15.88
CA ARG A 118 2.47 -16.28 16.75
C ARG A 118 1.93 -14.88 16.43
N VAL A 119 2.72 -14.03 15.77
CA VAL A 119 2.24 -12.75 15.23
C VAL A 119 1.18 -13.01 14.15
N HIS A 120 1.42 -13.96 13.24
CA HIS A 120 0.45 -14.37 12.21
C HIS A 120 -0.80 -14.99 12.83
N GLU A 121 -0.65 -15.80 13.87
CA GLU A 121 -1.77 -16.56 14.46
C GLU A 121 -2.64 -15.74 15.41
N HIS A 122 -2.09 -14.73 16.09
CA HIS A 122 -2.74 -14.11 17.24
C HIS A 122 -2.78 -12.57 17.22
N ILE A 123 -1.90 -11.90 16.47
CA ILE A 123 -1.74 -10.44 16.53
C ILE A 123 -2.22 -9.79 15.24
N ALA A 124 -1.74 -10.26 14.10
CA ALA A 124 -2.16 -9.80 12.79
C ALA A 124 -3.58 -10.30 12.49
N GLU A 125 -4.44 -9.42 12.00
CA GLU A 125 -5.78 -9.78 11.54
C GLU A 125 -5.78 -10.15 10.06
N GLU A 126 -4.83 -9.60 9.29
CA GLU A 126 -4.57 -9.99 7.91
C GLU A 126 -3.05 -10.04 7.67
N VAL A 127 -2.63 -10.97 6.81
CA VAL A 127 -1.26 -11.08 6.33
C VAL A 127 -1.29 -10.82 4.84
N ILE A 128 -0.56 -9.82 4.36
CA ILE A 128 -0.63 -9.34 2.99
C ILE A 128 0.73 -9.42 2.30
N SER A 129 0.70 -9.94 1.07
CA SER A 129 1.83 -9.97 0.13
C SER A 129 1.59 -8.98 -1.01
N VAL A 130 2.60 -8.21 -1.41
CA VAL A 130 2.52 -7.31 -2.59
C VAL A 130 2.96 -7.99 -3.90
N GLY A 131 3.30 -9.27 -3.85
CA GLY A 131 3.56 -10.08 -5.04
C GLY A 131 4.51 -11.26 -4.81
N ASP A 132 4.72 -12.04 -5.87
CA ASP A 132 5.48 -13.30 -5.83
C ASP A 132 7.00 -13.05 -5.94
N TYR A 133 7.53 -12.28 -5.00
CA TYR A 133 8.95 -11.93 -4.90
C TYR A 133 9.33 -11.61 -3.45
N VAL A 134 10.63 -11.69 -3.13
CA VAL A 134 11.16 -11.45 -1.78
C VAL A 134 11.84 -10.10 -1.72
N LEU A 135 11.55 -9.33 -0.67
CA LEU A 135 12.19 -8.06 -0.36
C LEU A 135 12.98 -8.18 0.96
N SER A 136 13.85 -7.20 1.23
CA SER A 136 14.62 -7.18 2.47
C SER A 136 13.78 -6.91 3.71
N GLY A 137 12.60 -6.31 3.56
CA GLY A 137 11.70 -5.96 4.66
C GLY A 137 10.34 -5.48 4.18
N GLY A 138 9.43 -5.29 5.13
CA GLY A 138 8.05 -4.89 4.91
C GLY A 138 7.84 -3.40 4.62
N GLU A 139 8.89 -2.58 4.67
CA GLU A 139 8.80 -1.12 4.50
C GLU A 139 8.28 -0.71 3.12
N ILE A 140 8.83 -1.29 2.04
CA ILE A 140 8.37 -1.00 0.67
C ILE A 140 6.93 -1.50 0.46
N PRO A 141 6.56 -2.74 0.85
CA PRO A 141 5.16 -3.18 0.86
C PRO A 141 4.21 -2.23 1.62
N ALA A 142 4.63 -1.76 2.80
CA ALA A 142 3.84 -0.81 3.58
C ALA A 142 3.66 0.53 2.85
N MET A 143 4.70 1.04 2.16
CA MET A 143 4.59 2.24 1.32
C MET A 143 3.63 2.04 0.14
N ILE A 144 3.64 0.87 -0.48
CA ILE A 144 2.70 0.54 -1.58
C ILE A 144 1.27 0.62 -1.07
N ILE A 145 0.97 -0.04 0.05
CA ILE A 145 -0.37 -0.03 0.65
C ILE A 145 -0.75 1.38 1.10
N ALA A 146 0.17 2.11 1.74
CA ALA A 146 -0.08 3.48 2.19
C ALA A 146 -0.46 4.39 1.02
N ASP A 147 0.30 4.37 -0.08
CA ASP A 147 0.02 5.20 -1.26
C ASP A 147 -1.35 4.89 -1.87
N SER A 148 -1.64 3.61 -2.17
CA SER A 148 -2.91 3.21 -2.78
C SER A 148 -4.11 3.50 -1.88
N VAL A 149 -4.00 3.26 -0.57
CA VAL A 149 -5.07 3.53 0.40
C VAL A 149 -5.31 5.03 0.56
N ILE A 150 -4.25 5.83 0.70
CA ILE A 150 -4.37 7.29 0.87
C ILE A 150 -4.99 7.92 -0.37
N ARG A 151 -4.63 7.46 -1.58
CA ARG A 151 -5.23 7.94 -2.83
C ARG A 151 -6.76 7.77 -2.87
N LEU A 152 -7.31 6.76 -2.19
CA LEU A 152 -8.74 6.46 -2.16
C LEU A 152 -9.52 7.26 -1.10
N LEU A 153 -8.83 7.96 -0.20
CA LEU A 153 -9.50 8.76 0.82
C LEU A 153 -10.26 9.94 0.18
N PRO A 154 -11.43 10.30 0.72
CA PRO A 154 -12.17 11.47 0.26
C PRO A 154 -11.29 12.72 0.22
N GLU A 155 -11.48 13.54 -0.81
CA GLU A 155 -10.81 14.84 -1.01
C GLU A 155 -9.29 14.77 -1.29
N VAL A 156 -8.68 13.58 -1.30
CA VAL A 156 -7.25 13.44 -1.64
C VAL A 156 -6.99 13.67 -3.13
N LEU A 157 -7.85 13.14 -4.00
CA LEU A 157 -7.81 13.37 -5.45
C LEU A 157 -8.69 14.55 -5.83
N GLY A 158 -8.13 15.49 -6.61
CA GLY A 158 -8.82 16.73 -6.97
C GLY A 158 -10.01 16.54 -7.94
N ASN A 159 -10.03 15.44 -8.71
CA ASN A 159 -11.14 15.10 -9.59
C ASN A 159 -11.67 13.69 -9.26
N PRO A 160 -12.85 13.57 -8.63
CA PRO A 160 -13.44 12.27 -8.28
C PRO A 160 -13.60 11.33 -9.48
N LYS A 161 -13.81 11.86 -10.69
CA LYS A 161 -13.95 11.04 -11.91
C LYS A 161 -12.68 10.26 -12.27
N SER A 162 -11.52 10.66 -11.76
CA SER A 162 -10.27 9.92 -11.97
C SER A 162 -10.36 8.50 -11.39
N LEU A 163 -11.08 8.31 -10.27
CA LEU A 163 -11.25 7.00 -9.66
C LEU A 163 -12.18 6.07 -10.46
N GLU A 164 -13.11 6.62 -11.24
CA GLU A 164 -14.09 5.84 -12.03
C GLU A 164 -13.51 5.28 -13.33
N GLU A 165 -12.47 5.94 -13.86
CA GLU A 165 -11.77 5.56 -15.11
C GLU A 165 -10.45 4.82 -14.85
N GLU A 166 -10.08 4.59 -13.59
CA GLU A 166 -8.80 3.98 -13.20
C GLU A 166 -8.75 2.48 -13.51
N SER A 167 -7.57 2.02 -13.92
CA SER A 167 -7.28 0.59 -14.10
C SER A 167 -7.70 -0.19 -12.85
N PHE A 168 -8.28 -1.38 -13.03
CA PHE A 168 -8.71 -2.25 -11.93
C PHE A 168 -9.94 -1.82 -11.11
N HIS A 169 -10.58 -0.70 -11.44
CA HIS A 169 -11.89 -0.37 -10.90
C HIS A 169 -12.97 -1.36 -11.40
N GLU A 170 -13.99 -1.66 -10.59
CA GLU A 170 -15.03 -2.67 -10.89
C GLU A 170 -15.72 -2.42 -12.26
N SER A 171 -15.88 -1.14 -12.65
CA SER A 171 -16.45 -0.73 -13.93
C SER A 171 -15.67 -1.25 -15.16
N LEU A 172 -14.37 -1.52 -15.03
CA LEU A 172 -13.50 -2.04 -16.08
C LEU A 172 -13.31 -3.57 -16.01
N MET A 173 -13.70 -4.22 -14.91
CA MET A 173 -13.54 -5.66 -14.69
C MET A 173 -14.70 -6.52 -15.22
N LEU A 174 -15.79 -5.90 -15.68
CA LEU A 174 -17.06 -6.59 -15.96
C LEU A 174 -17.14 -7.35 -17.29
N ASN A 175 -16.11 -7.33 -18.15
CA ASN A 175 -16.15 -8.05 -19.43
C ASN A 175 -14.90 -8.94 -19.58
N ASP A 176 -15.14 -10.25 -19.43
CA ASP A 176 -14.24 -11.39 -19.63
C ASP A 176 -13.21 -11.70 -18.52
N GLN A 177 -13.34 -12.91 -17.97
CA GLN A 177 -12.54 -13.53 -16.89
C GLN A 177 -11.04 -13.71 -17.21
N CYS A 178 -10.50 -13.06 -18.25
CA CYS A 178 -9.11 -13.24 -18.67
C CYS A 178 -8.40 -11.98 -19.16
N SER A 179 -9.07 -10.81 -19.20
CA SER A 179 -8.38 -9.55 -19.53
C SER A 179 -8.54 -8.53 -18.41
N ILE A 180 -7.48 -8.33 -17.64
CA ILE A 180 -7.32 -7.10 -16.86
C ILE A 180 -7.41 -5.94 -17.86
N ARG A 181 -8.52 -5.20 -17.86
CA ARG A 181 -8.61 -3.95 -18.63
C ARG A 181 -7.83 -2.89 -17.88
N THR A 182 -6.62 -2.63 -18.36
CA THR A 182 -5.86 -1.43 -18.00
C THR A 182 -6.49 -0.20 -18.66
N GLU A 183 -6.20 0.97 -18.14
CA GLU A 183 -6.57 2.24 -18.77
C GLU A 183 -6.15 2.27 -20.25
N TYR A 184 -6.97 2.97 -21.04
CA TYR A 184 -6.67 3.24 -22.43
C TYR A 184 -5.36 4.05 -22.55
N PRO A 185 -4.57 3.86 -23.62
CA PRO A 185 -3.35 4.62 -23.81
C PRO A 185 -3.66 6.12 -23.90
N GLN A 186 -2.97 6.91 -23.07
CA GLN A 186 -3.12 8.36 -23.01
C GLN A 186 -2.05 9.06 -23.86
N TYR A 187 -2.44 10.18 -24.47
CA TYR A 187 -1.57 11.01 -25.30
C TYR A 187 -1.67 12.46 -24.82
N THR A 188 -0.55 13.18 -24.87
CA THR A 188 -0.50 14.61 -24.58
C THR A 188 0.32 15.33 -25.63
N ARG A 189 0.36 16.67 -25.55
CA ARG A 189 1.09 17.51 -26.49
C ARG A 189 2.59 17.18 -26.46
N PRO A 190 3.30 17.29 -27.60
CA PRO A 190 2.83 17.77 -28.91
C PRO A 190 2.09 16.70 -29.73
N GLU A 191 1.31 17.12 -30.73
CA GLU A 191 0.54 16.21 -31.61
C GLU A 191 1.42 15.25 -32.43
N GLU A 192 2.62 15.67 -32.79
CA GLU A 192 3.60 14.86 -33.50
C GLU A 192 4.96 14.97 -32.82
N TYR A 193 5.56 13.82 -32.55
CA TYR A 193 6.91 13.73 -32.00
C TYR A 193 7.71 12.69 -32.79
N LYS A 194 8.77 13.13 -33.48
CA LYS A 194 9.62 12.26 -34.30
C LYS A 194 8.86 11.43 -35.35
N GLY A 195 7.80 11.99 -35.93
CA GLY A 195 6.93 11.31 -36.88
C GLY A 195 5.88 10.38 -36.25
N TRP A 196 5.84 10.26 -34.92
CA TRP A 196 4.78 9.55 -34.22
C TRP A 196 3.64 10.52 -33.94
N ARG A 197 2.49 10.29 -34.57
CA ARG A 197 1.31 11.14 -34.40
C ARG A 197 0.35 10.58 -33.36
N VAL A 198 -0.27 11.47 -32.60
CA VAL A 198 -1.44 11.15 -31.78
C VAL A 198 -2.55 10.60 -32.69
N PRO A 199 -3.27 9.53 -32.30
CA PRO A 199 -4.39 9.01 -33.08
C PRO A 199 -5.39 10.10 -33.46
N GLU A 200 -5.74 10.19 -34.75
CA GLU A 200 -6.58 11.29 -35.27
C GLU A 200 -7.94 11.39 -34.56
N VAL A 201 -8.51 10.26 -34.13
CA VAL A 201 -9.74 10.22 -33.35
C VAL A 201 -9.64 11.01 -32.04
N LEU A 202 -8.48 11.04 -31.39
CA LEU A 202 -8.24 11.81 -30.17
C LEU A 202 -8.09 13.31 -30.43
N LEU A 203 -7.76 13.70 -31.66
CA LEU A 203 -7.67 15.10 -32.10
C LEU A 203 -9.00 15.65 -32.64
N SER A 204 -9.99 14.77 -32.87
CA SER A 204 -11.25 15.13 -33.54
C SER A 204 -12.23 15.96 -32.70
N GLY A 205 -12.08 15.98 -31.36
CA GLY A 205 -13.07 16.55 -30.44
C GLY A 205 -14.40 15.79 -30.36
N ASN A 206 -14.55 14.67 -31.09
CA ASN A 206 -15.77 13.87 -31.09
C ASN A 206 -15.81 12.95 -29.86
N HIS A 207 -16.50 13.42 -28.81
CA HIS A 207 -16.58 12.72 -27.52
C HIS A 207 -17.08 11.27 -27.64
N LYS A 208 -18.04 11.00 -28.54
CA LYS A 208 -18.57 9.64 -28.74
C LYS A 208 -17.53 8.72 -29.37
N GLN A 209 -16.88 9.17 -30.46
CA GLN A 209 -15.84 8.39 -31.13
C GLN A 209 -14.61 8.19 -30.24
N ILE A 210 -14.24 9.19 -29.44
CA ILE A 210 -13.16 9.10 -28.45
C ILE A 210 -13.51 8.05 -27.40
N GLN A 211 -14.74 8.05 -26.86
CA GLN A 211 -15.15 7.08 -25.87
C GLN A 211 -15.21 5.66 -26.44
N GLU A 212 -15.70 5.48 -27.67
CA GLU A 212 -15.71 4.19 -28.38
C GLU A 212 -14.28 3.68 -28.62
N TRP A 213 -13.37 4.56 -29.07
CA TRP A 213 -11.96 4.22 -29.23
C TRP A 213 -11.32 3.80 -27.90
N ARG A 214 -11.54 4.56 -26.82
CA ARG A 214 -11.03 4.26 -25.46
C ARG A 214 -11.50 2.89 -24.97
N LYS A 215 -12.76 2.51 -25.23
CA LYS A 215 -13.30 1.20 -24.84
C LYS A 215 -12.75 0.04 -25.67
N SER A 216 -12.27 0.31 -26.89
CA SER A 216 -11.74 -0.69 -27.83
C SER A 216 -10.24 -0.94 -27.68
N LYS A 217 -9.55 -0.12 -26.88
CA LYS A 217 -8.13 -0.28 -26.53
C LYS A 217 -8.02 -0.91 -25.17
#